data_AF-A0A6P1BWW8-F1
#
_entry.id   AF-A0A6P1BWW8-F1
#
_cell.length_a   1.000
_cell.length_b   1.000
_cell.length_c   1.000
_cell.angle_alpha   90.00
_cell.angle_beta   90.00
_cell.angle_gamma   90.00
#
_symmetry.space_group_name_H-M   'P 1'
#
loop_
_entity.id
_entity.type
_entity.pdbx_description
1 polymer ?
#
loop_
_entity_poly.entity_id
_entity_poly.type
_entity_poly.pdbx_seq_one_letter_code
_entity_poly.pdbx_strand_id
1 'polypeptide(L)' 'MEYSAFSDASLKMMHEAVRGALQADDEFEGRGDAPVFRVRTTAEWKRHAGNLEDEMLRRGLQVDVIDWTSRQGEFAL' A
#
# COMPACT_ATOMS: atom_id res chain seq x y z
N MET A 1 -10.45 12.11 0.69
CA MET A 1 -9.17 12.84 0.56
C MET A 1 -9.06 13.25 -0.89
N GLU A 2 -8.69 14.49 -1.15
CA GLU A 2 -8.60 15.03 -2.52
C GLU A 2 -7.24 14.67 -3.14
N TYR A 3 -7.12 13.44 -3.67
CA TYR A 3 -5.85 12.96 -4.24
C TYR A 3 -5.37 13.80 -5.43
N SER A 4 -6.30 14.39 -6.17
CA SER A 4 -6.04 15.31 -7.28
C SER A 4 -5.24 16.55 -6.88
N ALA A 5 -5.29 16.97 -5.61
CA ALA A 5 -4.58 18.15 -5.10
C ALA A 5 -3.07 17.89 -4.85
N PHE A 6 -2.64 16.63 -4.78
CA PHE A 6 -1.23 16.31 -4.54
C PHE A 6 -0.40 16.33 -5.82
N SER A 7 0.90 16.58 -5.68
CA SER A 7 1.86 16.41 -6.76
C SER A 7 2.12 14.94 -7.07
N ASP A 8 2.58 14.64 -8.28
CA ASP A 8 2.96 13.27 -8.67
C ASP A 8 4.01 12.66 -7.75
N ALA A 9 4.97 13.47 -7.28
CA ALA A 9 5.99 13.03 -6.33
C ALA A 9 5.38 12.63 -4.99
N SER A 10 4.45 13.43 -4.47
CA SER A 10 3.76 13.13 -3.21
C SER A 10 2.87 11.88 -3.33
N LEU A 11 2.22 11.68 -4.48
CA LEU A 11 1.43 10.47 -4.74
C LEU A 11 2.30 9.22 -4.71
N LYS A 12 3.47 9.25 -5.36
CA LYS A 12 4.46 8.15 -5.31
C LYS A 12 4.95 7.87 -3.90
N MET A 13 5.32 8.91 -3.15
CA MET A 13 5.77 8.75 -1.76
C MET A 13 4.68 8.15 -0.86
N MET A 14 3.43 8.57 -1.02
CA MET A 14 2.32 7.98 -0.28
C MET A 14 2.11 6.51 -0.65
N HIS A 15 2.25 6.17 -1.93
CA HIS A 15 2.10 4.80 -2.41
C HIS A 15 3.20 3.89 -1.85
N GLU A 16 4.45 4.35 -1.89
CA GLU A 16 5.60 3.68 -1.27
C GLU A 16 5.41 3.51 0.24
N ALA A 17 4.86 4.51 0.93
CA ALA A 17 4.59 4.41 2.36
C ALA A 17 3.52 3.35 2.68
N VAL A 18 2.46 3.24 1.88
CA VAL A 18 1.46 2.16 2.02
C VAL A 18 2.12 0.80 1.83
N ARG A 19 2.97 0.64 0.81
CA ARG A 19 3.69 -0.61 0.55
C ARG A 19 4.64 -0.98 1.70
N GLY A 20 5.40 -0.01 2.20
CA GLY A 20 6.30 -0.22 3.34
C GLY A 20 5.55 -0.61 4.61
N ALA A 21 4.39 0.00 4.88
CA ALA A 21 3.56 -0.37 6.02
C ALA A 21 3.02 -1.81 5.89
N LEU A 22 2.58 -2.20 4.69
CA LEU A 22 2.11 -3.56 4.42
C LEU A 22 3.23 -4.59 4.59
N GLN A 23 4.41 -4.31 4.03
CA GLN A 23 5.59 -5.17 4.17
C GLN A 23 6.00 -5.31 5.63
N ALA A 24 6.02 -4.20 6.39
CA ALA A 24 6.38 -4.24 7.80
C ALA A 24 5.40 -5.10 8.61
N ASP A 25 4.09 -4.96 8.37
CA ASP A 25 3.09 -5.83 9.01
C ASP A 25 3.27 -7.30 8.64
N ASP A 26 3.50 -7.61 7.37
CA ASP A 26 3.76 -8.98 6.92
C ASP A 26 5.03 -9.56 7.60
N GLU A 27 6.07 -8.76 7.83
CA GLU A 27 7.27 -9.15 8.58
C GLU A 27 7.03 -9.36 10.08
N PHE A 28 6.21 -8.53 10.73
CA PHE A 28 5.83 -8.72 12.13
C PHE A 28 5.01 -10.01 12.30
N GLU A 29 4.00 -10.20 11.46
CA GLU A 29 3.16 -11.39 11.47
C GLU A 29 3.98 -12.66 11.18
N GLY A 30 4.95 -12.60 10.27
CA GLY A 30 5.86 -13.71 9.98
C GLY A 30 6.72 -14.15 11.17
N ARG A 31 6.95 -13.25 12.15
CA ARG A 31 7.67 -13.54 13.40
C ARG A 31 6.73 -13.97 14.53
N GLY A 32 5.42 -13.98 14.29
CA GLY A 32 4.39 -14.23 15.31
C GLY A 32 4.05 -13.00 16.16
N ASP A 33 4.57 -11.83 15.80
CA ASP A 33 4.26 -10.57 16.46
C ASP A 33 2.97 -9.96 15.91
N ALA A 34 2.36 -9.05 16.69
CA ALA A 34 1.20 -8.31 16.23
C ALA A 34 1.60 -7.24 15.19
N PRO A 35 0.83 -7.07 14.10
CA PRO A 35 1.08 -6.01 13.12
C PRO A 35 0.93 -4.63 13.76
N VAL A 36 1.87 -3.74 13.45
CA VAL A 36 1.95 -2.38 14.02
C VAL A 36 1.00 -1.43 13.30
N PHE A 37 0.95 -1.51 11.98
CA PHE A 37 0.18 -0.59 11.13
C PHE A 37 -1.24 -1.10 10.87
N ARG A 38 -1.45 -2.41 10.98
CA ARG A 38 -2.73 -3.10 10.82
C ARG A 38 -3.36 -2.84 9.45
N VAL A 39 -2.52 -2.81 8.42
CA VAL A 39 -2.89 -2.40 7.05
C VAL A 39 -3.99 -3.29 6.48
N ARG A 40 -3.95 -4.61 6.74
CA ARG A 40 -4.96 -5.56 6.25
C ARG A 40 -6.28 -5.53 7.02
N THR A 41 -6.25 -5.15 8.30
CA THR A 41 -7.42 -5.20 9.19
C THR A 41 -8.14 -3.86 9.35
N THR A 42 -7.52 -2.78 8.91
CA THR A 42 -8.09 -1.42 8.93
C THR A 42 -8.56 -1.05 7.52
N ALA A 43 -9.87 -1.11 7.27
CA ALA A 43 -10.49 -1.01 5.94
C ALA A 43 -10.14 0.28 5.17
N GLU A 44 -9.90 1.37 5.91
CA GLU A 44 -9.47 2.67 5.42
C GLU A 44 -8.22 2.56 4.53
N TRP A 45 -7.25 1.71 4.89
CA TRP A 45 -6.00 1.57 4.13
C TRP A 45 -6.27 1.16 2.69
N LYS A 46 -7.00 0.05 2.49
CA LYS A 46 -7.30 -0.46 1.14
C LYS A 46 -8.08 0.56 0.32
N ARG A 47 -9.04 1.27 0.94
CA ARG A 47 -9.81 2.34 0.29
C ARG A 47 -8.92 3.51 -0.14
N HIS A 48 -8.04 3.97 0.74
CA HIS A 48 -7.17 5.11 0.47
C HIS A 48 -6.05 4.76 -0.52
N ALA A 49 -5.51 3.55 -0.46
CA ALA A 49 -4.55 3.04 -1.43
C ALA A 49 -5.16 2.91 -2.83
N GLY A 50 -6.38 2.34 -2.96
CA GLY A 50 -7.05 2.23 -4.25
C GLY A 50 -7.34 3.61 -4.87
N ASN A 51 -7.87 4.56 -4.09
CA ASN A 51 -8.10 5.92 -4.58
C ASN A 51 -6.81 6.63 -5.00
N LEU A 52 -5.70 6.36 -4.30
CA LEU A 52 -4.38 6.86 -4.62
C LEU A 52 -3.86 6.28 -5.95
N GLU A 53 -3.96 4.96 -6.12
CA GLU A 53 -3.57 4.25 -7.34
C GLU A 53 -4.41 4.71 -8.55
N ASP A 54 -5.72 4.90 -8.37
CA ASP A 54 -6.61 5.45 -9.40
C ASP A 54 -6.18 6.84 -9.87
N GLU A 55 -5.77 7.71 -8.95
CA GLU A 55 -5.22 9.03 -9.29
C GLU A 55 -3.91 8.91 -10.08
N MET A 56 -3.00 8.06 -9.60
CA MET A 56 -1.71 7.84 -10.26
C MET A 56 -1.88 7.29 -11.68
N LEU A 57 -2.76 6.31 -11.86
CA LEU A 57 -3.12 5.75 -13.17
C LEU A 57 -3.76 6.78 -14.08
N ARG A 58 -4.67 7.61 -13.56
CA ARG A 58 -5.31 8.70 -14.34
C ARG A 58 -4.30 9.71 -14.88
N ARG A 59 -3.19 9.92 -14.17
CA ARG A 59 -2.08 10.80 -14.59
C ARG A 59 -1.06 10.12 -15.51
N GLY A 60 -1.24 8.83 -15.80
CA GLY A 60 -0.28 8.07 -16.60
C GLY A 60 1.01 7.75 -15.85
N LEU A 61 1.00 7.76 -14.51
CA LEU A 61 2.14 7.31 -13.73
C LEU A 61 2.23 5.79 -13.79
N GLN A 62 3.46 5.27 -13.85
CA GLN A 62 3.69 3.84 -13.65
C GLN A 62 3.42 3.50 -12.17
N VAL A 63 2.51 2.55 -11.94
CA VAL A 63 2.11 2.09 -10.61
C VAL A 63 2.33 0.59 -10.53
N ASP A 64 3.04 0.13 -9.52
CA ASP A 64 3.06 -1.28 -9.13
C ASP A 64 1.89 -1.52 -8.17
N VAL A 65 0.74 -1.89 -8.73
CA VAL A 65 -0.52 -2.02 -7.98
C VAL A 65 -0.34 -2.98 -6.82
N ILE A 66 -0.76 -2.58 -5.62
CA ILE A 66 -0.62 -3.37 -4.42
C ILE A 66 -1.47 -4.64 -4.55
N ASP A 67 -0.81 -5.80 -4.51
CA ASP A 67 -1.49 -7.07 -4.33
C ASP A 67 -1.89 -7.24 -2.86
N TRP A 68 -3.19 -7.13 -2.61
CA TRP A 68 -3.80 -7.28 -1.29
C TRP A 68 -4.01 -8.74 -0.88
N THR A 69 -3.84 -9.70 -1.79
CA THR A 69 -4.13 -11.12 -1.56
C THR A 69 -2.90 -11.91 -1.15
N SER A 70 -1.73 -11.58 -1.70
CA SER A 70 -0.48 -12.25 -1.37
C SER A 70 0.22 -11.58 -0.19
N ARG A 71 0.91 -12.37 0.63
CA ARG A 71 1.81 -11.84 1.66
C ARG A 71 3.13 -11.45 0.98
N GLN A 72 3.61 -10.23 1.23
CA GLN A 72 4.89 -9.78 0.72
C GLN A 72 5.99 -10.62 1.39
N GLY A 73 6.70 -11.45 0.62
CA GLY A 73 7.71 -12.37 1.13
C GLY A 73 7.35 -13.86 1.11
N GLU A 74 6.14 -14.24 0.66
CA GLU A 74 5.91 -15.61 0.21
C GLU A 74 6.63 -15.82 -1.13
N PHE A 75 7.89 -16.26 -1.04
CA PHE A 75 8.53 -16.92 -2.17
C PHE A 75 7.66 -18.14 -2.53
N ALA A 76 7.19 -18.18 -3.77
CA ALA A 76 6.77 -19.42 -4.39
C ALA A 76 7.93 -20.41 -4.24
N LEU A 77 7.70 -21.48 -3.46
CA LEU A 77 8.58 -22.64 -3.37
C LEU A 77 8.72 -23.33 -4.73
#